data_AF-A0AAN7JSC6-F1
#
_entry.id   AF-A0AAN7JSC6-F1
#
_cell.length_a   1.000
_cell.length_b   1.000
_cell.length_c   1.000
_cell.angle_alpha   90.00
_cell.angle_beta   90.00
_cell.angle_gamma   90.00
#
_symmetry.space_group_name_H-M   'P 1'
#
loop_
_entity.id
_entity.type
_entity.pdbx_description
1 polymer ?
#
loop_
_entity_poly.entity_id
_entity_poly.type
_entity_poly.pdbx_seq_one_letter_code
_entity_poly.pdbx_strand_id
1 'polypeptide(L)'
;MTDQTRTLTGVRGTKGYLAPEWFRNMPVSVKVDVYSFGILLLELICCRKSCDFEMVDEARMVLSDWVYDCYHEDRLDEIVEGDEEATEDMERVRRFVMIAMWCIQEDPSLRPPMKKVAQMLDGAVEVAIPPVPSSFISSL
;
A
#
# COMPACT_ATOMS: atom_id res chain seq x y z
N MET A 1 11.33 -13.90 17.61
CA MET A 1 11.77 -12.91 18.60
C MET A 1 11.30 -11.55 18.12
N THR A 2 10.17 -11.08 18.63
CA THR A 2 9.53 -9.82 18.25
C THR A 2 9.88 -8.77 19.30
N ASP A 3 10.95 -8.03 19.06
CA ASP A 3 11.17 -6.76 19.75
C ASP A 3 10.43 -5.68 18.97
N GLN A 4 9.11 -5.60 19.19
CA GLN A 4 8.31 -4.50 18.68
C GLN A 4 8.30 -3.42 19.76
N THR A 5 9.18 -2.43 19.63
CA THR A 5 9.10 -1.21 20.42
C THR A 5 7.77 -0.53 20.11
N ARG A 6 6.85 -0.55 21.07
CA ARG A 6 5.54 0.10 20.97
C ARG A 6 5.60 1.40 21.75
N THR A 7 5.43 2.52 21.06
CA THR A 7 5.57 3.85 21.66
C THR A 7 4.27 4.64 21.50
N LEU A 8 3.87 5.36 22.55
CA LEU A 8 2.78 6.32 22.50
C LEU A 8 3.37 7.70 22.24
N THR A 9 3.13 8.25 21.04
CA THR A 9 3.59 9.58 20.64
C THR A 9 2.45 10.31 19.91
N GLY A 10 2.50 11.65 19.88
CA GLY A 10 1.57 12.43 19.05
C GLY A 10 1.83 12.23 17.55
N VAL A 11 0.81 12.45 16.73
CA VAL A 11 0.88 12.30 15.26
C VAL A 11 2.00 13.15 14.66
N ARG A 12 2.90 12.51 13.91
CA ARG A 12 3.96 13.16 13.12
C ARG A 12 4.15 12.40 11.81
N GLY A 13 4.28 13.14 10.70
CA GLY A 13 4.61 12.59 9.38
C GLY A 13 3.88 13.30 8.24
N THR A 14 4.00 12.75 7.03
CA THR A 14 3.48 13.34 5.80
C THR A 14 2.10 12.76 5.47
N LYS A 15 1.10 13.64 5.24
CA LYS A 15 -0.25 13.24 4.81
C LYS A 15 -0.15 12.36 3.55
N GLY A 16 -0.94 11.28 3.49
CA GLY A 16 -0.89 10.28 2.42
C GLY A 16 -0.07 9.03 2.79
N TYR A 17 0.95 9.16 3.65
CA TYR A 17 1.81 8.04 4.06
C TYR A 17 1.55 7.55 5.49
N LEU A 18 0.76 8.31 6.26
CA LEU A 18 0.48 8.00 7.65
C LEU A 18 -0.40 6.76 7.78
N ALA A 19 0.12 5.74 8.44
CA ALA A 19 -0.64 4.55 8.79
C ALA A 19 -1.86 4.88 9.68
N PRO A 20 -3.00 4.17 9.55
CA PRO A 20 -4.25 4.49 10.26
C PRO A 20 -4.10 4.53 11.79
N GLU A 21 -3.21 3.73 12.37
CA GLU A 21 -3.00 3.69 13.81
C GLU A 21 -2.50 5.01 14.42
N TRP A 22 -1.90 5.90 13.62
CA TRP A 22 -1.54 7.25 14.06
C TRP A 22 -2.76 8.04 14.55
N PHE A 23 -3.94 7.80 13.96
CA PHE A 23 -5.17 8.52 14.29
C PHE A 23 -6.03 7.82 15.35
N ARG A 24 -5.69 6.57 15.72
CA ARG A 24 -6.50 5.71 16.60
C ARG A 24 -6.01 5.68 18.05
N ASN A 25 -5.12 6.59 18.46
CA ASN A 25 -4.43 6.56 19.77
C ASN A 25 -3.83 5.17 20.11
N MET A 26 -3.45 4.41 19.09
CA MET A 26 -2.83 3.09 19.28
C MET A 26 -1.31 3.23 19.37
N PRO A 27 -0.62 2.34 20.12
CA PRO A 27 0.83 2.34 20.14
C PRO A 27 1.41 2.13 18.75
N VAL A 28 2.25 3.06 18.32
CA VAL A 28 2.98 3.00 17.05
C VAL A 28 4.09 1.95 17.16
N SER A 29 4.34 1.22 16.07
CA SER A 29 5.42 0.24 15.95
C SER A 29 6.11 0.39 14.60
N VAL A 30 7.18 -0.36 14.34
CA VAL A 30 7.86 -0.45 13.03
C VAL A 30 6.92 -0.75 11.85
N LYS A 31 5.69 -1.21 12.11
CA LYS A 31 4.66 -1.44 11.08
C LYS A 31 4.14 -0.15 10.43
N VAL A 32 4.33 1.02 11.03
CA VAL A 32 3.98 2.29 10.36
C VAL A 32 4.93 2.60 9.21
N ASP A 33 6.20 2.19 9.32
CA ASP A 33 7.18 2.35 8.25
C ASP A 33 6.87 1.38 7.10
N VAL A 34 6.41 0.16 7.41
CA VAL A 34 5.93 -0.80 6.40
C VAL A 34 4.74 -0.22 5.63
N TYR A 35 3.77 0.39 6.32
CA TYR A 35 2.64 1.05 5.67
C TYR A 35 3.09 2.17 4.74
N SER A 36 3.95 3.06 5.24
CA SER A 36 4.48 4.19 4.47
C SER A 36 5.25 3.71 3.23
N PHE A 37 6.00 2.62 3.35
CA PHE A 37 6.67 1.96 2.23
C PHE A 37 5.66 1.41 1.21
N GLY A 38 4.56 0.80 1.65
CA GLY A 38 3.51 0.31 0.76
C GLY A 38 2.92 1.44 -0.10
N ILE A 39 2.63 2.60 0.51
CA ILE A 39 2.17 3.78 -0.22
C ILE A 39 3.23 4.26 -1.22
N LEU A 40 4.49 4.39 -0.79
CA LEU A 40 5.59 4.79 -1.67
C LEU A 40 5.75 3.83 -2.86
N LEU A 41 5.61 2.51 -2.63
CA LEU A 41 5.69 1.52 -3.69
C LEU A 41 4.58 1.72 -4.73
N LEU A 42 3.35 2.05 -4.31
CA LEU A 42 2.28 2.41 -5.24
C LEU A 42 2.60 3.67 -6.04
N GLU A 43 3.15 4.71 -5.40
CA GLU A 43 3.55 5.93 -6.10
C GLU A 43 4.63 5.66 -7.16
N LEU A 44 5.58 4.78 -6.87
CA LEU A 44 6.63 4.38 -7.81
C LEU A 44 6.06 3.59 -9.00
N ILE A 45 5.12 2.69 -8.75
CA ILE A 45 4.47 1.91 -9.83
C ILE A 45 3.64 2.85 -10.72
N CYS A 46 2.86 3.75 -10.12
CA CYS A 46 1.87 4.55 -10.84
C CYS A 46 2.42 5.88 -11.35
N CYS A 47 3.66 6.25 -10.97
CA CYS A 47 4.24 7.58 -11.18
C CYS A 47 3.31 8.74 -10.76
N ARG A 48 2.52 8.53 -9.70
CA ARG A 48 1.47 9.44 -9.22
C ARG A 48 1.64 9.72 -7.74
N LYS A 49 1.19 10.90 -7.31
CA LYS A 49 1.16 11.25 -5.87
C LYS A 49 0.13 10.40 -5.14
N SER A 50 0.45 10.02 -3.92
CA SER A 50 -0.37 9.21 -3.01
C SER A 50 -1.72 9.85 -2.68
N CYS A 51 -1.76 11.18 -2.57
CA CYS A 51 -2.98 11.97 -2.50
C CYS A 51 -2.84 13.19 -3.41
N ASP A 52 -3.77 13.35 -4.35
CA ASP A 52 -3.82 14.51 -5.22
C ASP A 52 -5.15 15.26 -5.09
N PHE A 53 -5.20 16.26 -4.21
CA PHE A 53 -6.40 17.04 -3.92
C PHE A 53 -6.83 17.97 -5.07
N GLU A 54 -6.02 18.09 -6.12
CA GLU A 54 -6.36 18.85 -7.33
C GLU A 54 -7.00 17.95 -8.41
N MET A 55 -7.10 16.64 -8.16
CA MET A 55 -7.73 15.67 -9.05
C MET A 55 -9.23 15.96 -9.21
N VAL A 56 -9.69 16.06 -10.45
CA VAL A 56 -11.11 16.26 -10.77
C VAL A 56 -11.94 15.01 -10.49
N ASP A 57 -11.35 13.83 -10.72
CA ASP A 57 -11.97 12.55 -10.41
C ASP A 57 -11.70 12.17 -8.95
N GLU A 58 -12.69 12.38 -8.08
CA GLU A 58 -12.61 12.09 -6.65
C GLU A 58 -12.27 10.63 -6.37
N ALA A 59 -12.70 9.68 -7.22
CA ALA A 59 -12.39 8.26 -7.07
C ALA A 59 -10.89 7.96 -7.28
N ARG A 60 -10.18 8.84 -7.99
CA ARG A 60 -8.73 8.74 -8.24
C ARG A 60 -7.88 9.54 -7.25
N MET A 61 -8.49 10.35 -6.39
CA MET A 61 -7.79 11.27 -5.48
C MET A 61 -6.85 10.55 -4.51
N VAL A 62 -7.29 9.40 -3.98
CA VAL A 62 -6.50 8.55 -3.08
C VAL A 62 -5.92 7.39 -3.89
N LEU A 63 -4.60 7.38 -4.05
CA LEU A 63 -3.93 6.44 -4.94
C LEU A 63 -4.15 4.98 -4.53
N SER A 64 -4.10 4.67 -3.24
CA SER A 64 -4.31 3.31 -2.74
C SER A 64 -5.67 2.74 -3.08
N ASP A 65 -6.71 3.58 -3.03
CA ASP A 65 -8.10 3.18 -3.24
C ASP A 65 -8.30 2.90 -4.74
N TRP A 66 -7.85 3.82 -5.59
CA TRP A 66 -7.92 3.64 -7.03
C TRP A 66 -7.12 2.41 -7.52
N VAL A 67 -5.90 2.19 -7.02
CA VAL A 67 -5.11 1.02 -7.39
C VAL A 67 -5.77 -0.27 -6.90
N TYR A 68 -6.43 -0.24 -5.73
CA TYR A 68 -7.19 -1.40 -5.25
C TYR A 68 -8.34 -1.74 -6.18
N ASP A 69 -9.11 -0.75 -6.64
CA ASP A 69 -10.20 -0.95 -7.60
C ASP A 69 -9.66 -1.52 -8.93
N CYS A 70 -8.59 -0.94 -9.46
CA CYS A 70 -7.92 -1.47 -10.65
C CYS A 70 -7.42 -2.91 -10.47
N TYR A 71 -6.85 -3.24 -9.31
CA TYR A 71 -6.40 -4.60 -9.01
C TYR A 71 -7.57 -5.59 -8.93
N HIS A 72 -8.66 -5.20 -8.27
CA HIS A 72 -9.83 -6.05 -8.06
C HIS A 72 -10.63 -6.28 -9.34
N GLU A 73 -10.63 -5.30 -10.25
CA GLU A 73 -11.34 -5.37 -11.54
C GLU A 73 -10.47 -5.87 -12.71
N ASP A 74 -9.24 -6.30 -12.44
CA ASP A 74 -8.27 -6.75 -13.45
C ASP A 74 -7.92 -5.68 -14.50
N ARG A 75 -7.82 -4.42 -14.06
CA ARG A 75 -7.50 -3.21 -14.86
C ARG A 75 -6.14 -2.62 -14.47
N LEU A 76 -5.14 -3.47 -14.23
CA LEU A 76 -3.79 -3.03 -13.81
C LEU A 76 -3.00 -2.34 -14.94
N ASP A 77 -3.39 -2.52 -16.19
CA ASP A 77 -2.84 -1.78 -17.32
C ASP A 77 -3.09 -0.27 -17.20
N GLU A 78 -4.25 0.14 -16.63
CA GLU A 78 -4.57 1.56 -16.39
C GLU A 78 -3.63 2.24 -15.38
N ILE A 79 -3.01 1.48 -14.46
CA ILE A 79 -2.15 2.06 -13.43
C ILE A 79 -0.72 2.35 -13.92
N VAL A 80 -0.33 1.78 -15.06
CA VAL A 80 0.99 1.94 -15.69
C VAL A 80 0.87 2.51 -17.11
N GLU A 81 -0.24 3.19 -17.41
CA GLU A 81 -0.48 3.78 -18.73
C GLU A 81 0.68 4.70 -19.15
N GLY A 82 1.31 4.39 -20.29
CA GLY A 82 2.45 5.14 -20.82
C GLY A 82 3.83 4.69 -20.32
N ASP A 83 3.91 3.65 -19.49
CA ASP A 83 5.16 2.98 -19.12
C ASP A 83 5.33 1.68 -19.93
N GLU A 84 6.14 1.75 -21.00
CA GLU A 84 6.39 0.62 -21.90
C GLU A 84 7.08 -0.55 -21.16
N GLU A 85 8.03 -0.28 -20.28
CA GLU A 85 8.76 -1.33 -19.53
C GLU A 85 7.82 -2.06 -18.58
N ALA A 86 6.96 -1.33 -17.87
CA ALA A 86 5.97 -1.94 -16.98
C ALA A 86 4.92 -2.75 -17.75
N THR A 87 4.50 -2.26 -18.92
CA THR A 87 3.52 -2.95 -19.78
C THR A 87 4.06 -4.27 -20.34
N GLU A 88 5.38 -4.37 -20.55
CA GLU A 88 6.04 -5.61 -20.99
C GLU A 88 6.12 -6.69 -19.90
N ASP A 89 6.05 -6.32 -18.61
CA ASP A 89 6.13 -7.25 -17.47
C ASP A 89 4.99 -7.02 -16.44
N MET A 90 3.75 -7.22 -16.90
CA MET A 90 2.56 -7.08 -16.07
C MET A 90 2.50 -8.06 -14.89
N GLU A 91 3.20 -9.19 -14.96
CA GLU A 91 3.30 -10.14 -13.84
C GLU A 91 4.13 -9.53 -12.70
N ARG A 92 5.22 -8.84 -13.02
CA ARG A 92 6.00 -8.07 -12.03
C ARG A 92 5.19 -6.91 -11.46
N VAL A 93 4.45 -6.18 -12.30
CA VAL A 93 3.55 -5.10 -11.84
C VAL A 93 2.53 -5.65 -10.86
N ARG A 94 1.81 -6.71 -11.23
CA ARG A 94 0.81 -7.39 -10.39
C ARG A 94 1.41 -7.83 -9.05
N ARG A 95 2.59 -8.46 -9.07
CA ARG A 95 3.30 -8.87 -7.85
C ARG A 95 3.64 -7.68 -6.95
N PHE A 96 4.15 -6.58 -7.51
CA PHE A 96 4.49 -5.39 -6.75
C PHE A 96 3.26 -4.71 -6.15
N VAL A 97 2.15 -4.63 -6.90
CA VAL A 97 0.86 -4.17 -6.37
C VAL A 97 0.42 -5.04 -5.20
N MET A 98 0.47 -6.37 -5.32
CA MET A 98 0.10 -7.27 -4.22
C MET A 98 0.98 -7.08 -2.97
N ILE A 99 2.28 -6.85 -3.14
CA ILE A 99 3.19 -6.53 -2.03
C ILE A 99 2.78 -5.22 -1.36
N ALA A 100 2.48 -4.18 -2.15
CA ALA A 100 2.00 -2.92 -1.63
C ALA A 100 0.69 -3.08 -0.84
N MET A 101 -0.28 -3.83 -1.37
CA MET A 101 -1.55 -4.15 -0.73
C MET A 101 -1.37 -4.89 0.61
N TRP A 102 -0.38 -5.78 0.73
CA TRP A 102 -0.01 -6.38 2.02
C TRP A 102 0.59 -5.36 3.00
N CYS A 103 1.37 -4.41 2.51
CA CYS A 103 2.01 -3.39 3.34
C CYS A 103 1.02 -2.37 3.89
N ILE A 104 -0.02 -2.02 3.13
CA ILE A 104 -1.00 -0.98 3.49
C ILE A 104 -2.24 -1.49 4.24
N GLN A 105 -2.19 -2.74 4.76
CA GLN A 105 -3.30 -3.29 5.53
C GLN A 105 -3.63 -2.44 6.76
N GLU A 106 -4.92 -2.30 7.05
CA GLU A 106 -5.37 -1.54 8.22
C GLU A 106 -4.87 -2.14 9.53
N ASP A 107 -4.98 -3.46 9.68
CA ASP A 107 -4.42 -4.18 10.82
C ASP A 107 -2.88 -4.27 10.66
N PRO A 108 -2.09 -3.61 11.55
CA PRO A 108 -0.63 -3.67 11.49
C PRO A 108 -0.10 -5.08 11.68
N SER A 109 -0.87 -6.01 12.26
CA SER A 109 -0.49 -7.41 12.46
C SER A 109 -0.34 -8.17 11.14
N LEU A 110 -1.19 -7.85 10.15
CA LEU A 110 -1.20 -8.46 8.82
C LEU A 110 -0.04 -7.98 7.94
N ARG A 111 0.48 -6.78 8.20
CA ARG A 111 1.59 -6.21 7.43
C ARG A 111 2.85 -7.08 7.58
N PRO A 112 3.50 -7.50 6.49
CA PRO A 112 4.72 -8.30 6.56
C PRO A 112 5.89 -7.50 7.17
N PRO A 113 6.88 -8.16 7.81
CA PRO A 113 8.12 -7.49 8.18
C PRO A 113 8.91 -7.10 6.92
N MET A 114 9.66 -5.99 6.97
CA MET A 114 10.42 -5.49 5.80
C MET A 114 11.38 -6.53 5.18
N LYS A 115 11.94 -7.44 5.98
CA LYS A 115 12.73 -8.56 5.46
C LYS A 115 11.93 -9.43 4.48
N LYS A 116 10.68 -9.74 4.82
CA LYS A 116 9.78 -10.53 3.96
C LYS A 116 9.37 -9.72 2.73
N VAL A 117 9.12 -8.42 2.88
CA VAL A 117 8.84 -7.50 1.76
C VAL A 117 9.99 -7.51 0.76
N ALA A 118 11.24 -7.39 1.22
CA ALA A 118 12.43 -7.46 0.34
C ALA A 118 12.51 -8.81 -0.39
N GLN A 119 12.32 -9.93 0.31
CA GLN A 119 12.30 -11.26 -0.30
C GLN A 119 11.19 -11.42 -1.36
N MET A 120 10.01 -10.84 -1.11
CA MET A 120 8.91 -10.83 -2.07
C MET A 120 9.24 -9.98 -3.31
N LEU A 121 9.91 -8.83 -3.13
CA LEU A 121 10.35 -7.94 -4.21
C LEU A 121 11.45 -8.58 -5.08
N ASP A 122 12.37 -9.32 -4.46
CA ASP A 122 13.42 -10.07 -5.15
C ASP A 122 12.89 -11.35 -5.83
N GLY A 123 11.62 -11.70 -5.62
CA GLY A 123 11.02 -12.94 -6.16
C GLY A 123 11.48 -14.21 -5.42
N ALA A 124 12.16 -14.08 -4.28
CA ALA A 124 12.63 -15.22 -3.49
C ALA A 124 11.50 -15.94 -2.72
N VAL A 125 10.34 -15.29 -2.56
CA VAL A 125 9.15 -15.84 -1.91
C VAL A 125 7.91 -15.45 -2.71
N GLU A 126 7.00 -16.41 -2.93
CA GLU A 126 5.71 -16.15 -3.57
C GLU A 126 4.84 -15.20 -2.74
N VAL A 127 4.07 -14.38 -3.46
CA VAL A 127 3.14 -13.42 -2.86
C VAL A 127 1.74 -13.99 -2.95
N ALA A 128 1.17 -14.35 -1.79
CA ALA A 128 -0.23 -14.75 -1.73
C ALA A 128 -1.16 -13.57 -2.01
N ILE A 129 -2.39 -13.85 -2.44
CA ILE A 129 -3.44 -12.84 -2.64
C ILE A 129 -3.62 -12.05 -1.33
N PRO A 130 -3.48 -10.71 -1.34
CA PRO A 130 -3.67 -9.89 -0.15
C PRO A 130 -5.14 -9.88 0.28
N PRO A 131 -5.42 -9.77 1.58
CA PRO A 131 -6.78 -9.57 2.05
C PRO A 131 -7.31 -8.21 1.57
N VAL A 132 -8.62 -8.15 1.35
CA VAL A 132 -9.34 -6.92 1.06
C VAL A 132 -9.06 -5.92 2.20
N PRO A 133 -8.56 -4.70 1.92
CA PRO A 133 -8.44 -3.67 2.94
C PRO A 133 -9.80 -3.48 3.62
N SER A 134 -9.85 -3.36 4.95
CA SER A 134 -11.12 -3.28 5.67
C SER A 134 -11.89 -1.98 5.46
N SER A 135 -11.38 -1.04 4.67
CA SER A 135 -12.04 0.22 4.33
C SER A 135 -13.18 0.07 3.32
N PHE A 136 -13.49 -1.15 2.88
CA PHE A 136 -14.55 -1.40 1.91
C PHE A 136 -15.84 -1.88 2.59
N ILE A 137 -16.68 -0.90 2.93
CA ILE A 137 -18.12 -1.00 3.28
C ILE A 137 -18.46 -1.63 4.64
N SER A 138 -18.64 -0.77 5.65
CA SER A 138 -19.75 -0.92 6.59
C SER A 138 -20.21 0.43 7.16
N SER A 139 -20.78 1.26 6.29
CA SER A 139 -21.85 2.18 6.68
C SER A 139 -22.63 2.59 5.42
N LEU A 140 -23.47 1.66 4.96
CA LEU A 140 -24.85 2.00 4.64
C LEU A 140 -25.62 2.23 5.95
#